data_AF-A0A510TC34-F1
#
_entry.id   AF-A0A510TC34-F1
#
_cell.length_a   1.000
_cell.length_b   1.000
_cell.length_c   1.000
_cell.angle_alpha   90.00
_cell.angle_beta   90.00
_cell.angle_gamma   90.00
#
_symmetry.space_group_name_H-M   'P 1'
#
loop_
_entity.id
_entity.type
_entity.pdbx_description
1 polymer ?
#
loop_
_entity_poly.entity_id
_entity_poly.type
_entity_poly.pdbx_seq_one_letter_code
_entity_poly.pdbx_strand_id
1 'polypeptide(L)' 'MFELPSVETVYQWRRKHTGPRGFRVGRHLRFDPSDVRAWVDSRIGEAA' A
#
# COMPACT_ATOMS: atom_id res chain seq x y z
N MET A 1 14.56 7.56 -0.22
CA MET A 1 13.68 7.08 -1.31
C MET A 1 13.00 5.84 -0.76
N PHE A 2 11.68 5.81 -0.60
CA PHE A 2 10.99 4.67 0.03
C PHE A 2 11.00 3.48 -0.95
N GLU A 3 12.04 2.66 -0.89
CA GLU A 3 12.11 1.40 -1.64
C GLU A 3 11.23 0.37 -0.92
N LEU A 4 10.11 0.01 -1.56
CA LEU A 4 9.26 -1.08 -1.08
C LEU A 4 9.97 -2.42 -1.37
N PRO A 5 9.98 -3.36 -0.43
CA PRO A 5 10.81 -4.58 -0.50
C PRO A 5 10.47 -5.51 -1.68
N SER A 6 9.28 -5.41 -2.29
CA SER A 6 8.99 -6.02 -3.58
C SER A 6 7.67 -5.49 -4.17
N VAL A 7 7.64 -5.30 -5.51
CA VAL A 7 6.43 -4.97 -6.28
C VAL A 7 5.36 -6.07 -6.14
N GLU A 8 5.77 -7.31 -5.87
CA GLU A 8 4.88 -8.45 -5.64
C GLU A 8 3.97 -8.27 -4.42
N THR A 9 4.48 -7.64 -3.36
CA THR A 9 3.69 -7.34 -2.15
C THR A 9 2.55 -6.37 -2.46
N VAL A 10 2.82 -5.39 -3.33
CA VAL A 10 1.81 -4.42 -3.80
C VAL A 10 0.74 -5.12 -4.65
N TYR A 11 1.14 -6.07 -5.51
CA TYR A 11 0.19 -6.89 -6.24
C TYR A 11 -0.67 -7.78 -5.31
N GLN A 12 -0.09 -8.33 -4.24
CA GLN A 12 -0.85 -9.08 -3.25
C GLN A 12 -1.89 -8.21 -2.54
N TRP A 13 -1.58 -6.98 -2.17
CA TRP A 13 -2.53 -6.05 -1.57
C TRP A 13 -3.73 -5.78 -2.48
N ARG A 14 -3.49 -5.63 -3.79
CA ARG A 14 -4.57 -5.46 -4.78
C ARG A 14 -5.43 -6.72 -4.92
N ARG A 15 -4.81 -7.90 -4.91
CA ARG A 15 -5.53 -9.18 -5.02
C ARG A 15 -6.38 -9.47 -3.78
N LYS A 16 -5.86 -9.14 -2.59
CA LYS A 16 -6.53 -9.42 -1.32
C LYS A 16 -7.43 -8.29 -0.83
N HIS A 17 -7.47 -7.15 -1.54
CA HIS A 17 -8.14 -5.92 -1.10
C HIS A 17 -7.68 -5.42 0.28
N THR A 18 -6.56 -5.91 0.79
CA THR A 18 -5.99 -5.60 2.10
C THR A 18 -4.78 -4.68 1.92
N GLY A 19 -5.02 -3.45 1.45
CA GLY A 19 -3.97 -2.51 1.11
C GLY A 19 -4.36 -1.04 1.28
N PRO A 20 -3.38 -0.14 1.18
CA PRO A 20 -3.63 1.31 1.19
C PRO A 20 -4.46 1.72 -0.03
N ARG A 21 -5.17 2.84 0.08
CA ARG A 21 -5.98 3.40 -1.02
C ARG A 21 -5.07 3.72 -2.21
N GLY A 22 -5.07 2.83 -3.19
CA GLY A 22 -4.37 3.03 -4.46
C GLY A 22 -5.28 3.64 -5.51
N PHE A 23 -4.74 4.53 -6.33
CA PHE A 23 -5.44 5.12 -7.47
C PHE A 23 -4.74 4.76 -8.78
N ARG A 24 -5.55 4.59 -9.84
CA ARG A 24 -5.05 4.21 -11.16
C ARG A 24 -4.64 5.46 -11.94
N VAL A 25 -3.36 5.57 -12.28
CA VAL A 25 -2.82 6.60 -13.16
C VAL A 25 -2.41 5.94 -14.47
N GLY A 26 -3.32 5.95 -15.44
CA GLY A 26 -3.15 5.26 -16.72
C GLY A 26 -2.95 3.75 -16.55
N ARG A 27 -1.76 3.25 -16.93
CA ARG A 27 -1.37 1.83 -16.75
C ARG A 27 -0.79 1.53 -15.36
N HIS A 28 -0.39 2.55 -14.61
CA HIS A 28 0.30 2.38 -13.34
C HIS A 28 -0.65 2.56 -12.15
N LEU A 29 -0.52 1.67 -11.17
CA LEU A 29 -1.12 1.88 -9.86
C LEU A 29 -0.18 2.78 -9.06
N ARG A 30 -0.72 3.89 -8.56
CA ARG A 30 -0.01 4.80 -7.67
C ARG A 30 -0.68 4.77 -6.31
N PHE A 31 0.12 5.03 -5.28
CA PHE A 31 -0.34 5.17 -3.91
C PHE A 31 0.15 6.51 -3.41
N ASP A 32 -0.71 7.19 -2.67
CA ASP A 32 -0.27 8.38 -1.94
C ASP A 32 0.61 7.92 -0.75
N PRO A 33 1.80 8.50 -0.55
CA PRO A 33 2.68 8.11 0.55
C PRO A 33 2.03 8.33 1.93
N SER A 34 1.13 9.31 2.07
CA SER A 34 0.40 9.59 3.31
C SER A 34 -0.65 8.51 3.59
N ASP A 35 -1.38 8.07 2.56
CA ASP A 35 -2.31 6.92 2.68
C ASP A 35 -1.57 5.63 3.02
N VAL A 36 -0.39 5.39 2.42
CA VAL A 36 0.45 4.23 2.75
C VAL A 36 0.89 4.31 4.21
N ARG A 37 1.36 5.49 4.66
CA ARG A 37 1.77 5.71 6.05
C ARG A 37 0.63 5.43 7.03
N ALA A 38 -0.56 5.99 6.79
CA ALA A 38 -1.73 5.80 7.63
C ALA A 38 -2.22 4.34 7.66
N TRP A 39 -2.15 3.64 6.53
CA TRP A 39 -2.50 2.22 6.46
C TRP A 39 -1.50 1.35 7.25
N VAL A 40 -0.21 1.62 7.13
CA VAL A 40 0.83 0.92 7.91
C VAL A 40 0.66 1.18 9.40
N ASP A 41 0.43 2.43 9.78
CA ASP A 41 0.18 2.84 11.17
C ASP A 41 -1.04 2.12 11.75
N SER A 42 -2.15 2.07 11.01
CA SER A 42 -3.33 1.28 11.38
C SER A 42 -3.04 -0.21 11.55
N ARG A 43 -2.14 -0.81 10.76
CA ARG A 43 -1.79 -2.24 10.90
C ARG A 43 -0.84 -2.53 12.05
N ILE A 44 0.08 -1.61 12.36
CA ILE A 44 0.99 -1.74 13.48
C ILE A 44 0.27 -1.47 14.80
N GLY A 45 -0.64 -0.49 14.83
CA GLY A 45 -1.46 -0.18 16.00
C GLY A 45 -2.50 -1.25 16.35
N GLU A 46 -3.01 -1.98 15.37
CA GLU A 46 -3.93 -3.12 15.57
C GLU A 46 -3.21 -4.43 15.98
N ALA A 47 -1.87 -4.44 15.99
CA ALA A 47 -1.06 -5.59 16.40
C ALA A 47 -0.51 -5.45 17.84
N ALA A 48 -1.03 -4.52 18.64
CA ALA A 48 -0.67 -4.30 20.04
C ALA A 48 -1.77 -4.81 20.99
#